data_AF-A0A7J6VXC6-F1
#
_entry.id   AF-A0A7J6VXC6-F1
#
_cell.length_a   1.000
_cell.length_b   1.000
_cell.length_c   1.000
_cell.angle_alpha   90.00
_cell.angle_beta   90.00
_cell.angle_gamma   90.00
#
_symmetry.space_group_name_H-M   'P 1'
#
loop_
_entity.id
_entity.type
_entity.pdbx_description
1 polymer ?
#
loop_
_entity_poly.entity_id
_entity_poly.type
_entity_poly.pdbx_seq_one_letter_code
_entity_poly.pdbx_strand_id
1 'polypeptide(L)'
;MTYSPGGDESLDSLMNGFIKKQLKIIPENITWGGQSDLVFSGLEADFMKPRIKEVDDLLAKGVNVTVYNGQLDVICATKGTEAWFQKLKCQLISLV
;
A
#
# COMPACT_ATOMS: atom_id res chain seq x y z
N MET A 1 33.14 -2.13 11.27
CA MET A 1 32.18 -2.65 10.28
C MET A 1 31.67 -1.47 9.48
N THR A 2 31.99 -1.44 8.20
CA THR A 2 31.68 -0.35 7.26
C THR A 2 30.29 -0.58 6.67
N TYR A 3 29.36 0.33 6.94
CA TYR A 3 28.01 0.30 6.37
C TYR A 3 28.06 0.93 4.97
N SER A 4 27.86 0.12 3.92
CA SER A 4 27.64 0.64 2.56
C SER A 4 26.14 0.93 2.38
N PRO A 5 25.76 2.15 1.95
CA PRO A 5 24.38 2.43 1.58
C PRO A 5 24.06 1.67 0.29
N GLY A 6 23.24 0.62 0.41
CA GLY A 6 22.92 -0.33 -0.67
C GLY A 6 23.35 -1.79 -0.40
N GLY A 7 23.61 -2.15 0.86
CA GLY A 7 24.08 -3.48 1.24
C GLY A 7 23.13 -4.63 0.91
N ASP A 8 23.70 -5.78 0.60
CA ASP A 8 23.07 -7.07 0.28
C ASP A 8 22.16 -7.66 1.38
N GLU A 9 21.83 -6.88 2.41
CA GLU A 9 21.00 -7.30 3.54
C GLU A 9 19.51 -7.10 3.21
N SER A 10 18.71 -8.14 3.45
CA SER A 10 17.27 -8.06 3.27
C SER A 10 16.65 -6.98 4.18
N LEU A 11 15.54 -6.37 3.74
CA LEU A 11 14.78 -5.46 4.59
C LEU A 11 14.43 -6.09 5.95
N ASP A 12 14.13 -7.39 5.96
CA ASP A 12 13.87 -8.13 7.19
C ASP A 12 15.07 -8.08 8.16
N SER A 13 16.27 -8.39 7.67
CA SER A 13 17.52 -8.31 8.44
C SER A 13 17.77 -6.91 8.99
N LEU A 14 17.55 -5.87 8.16
CA LEU A 14 17.73 -4.48 8.56
C LEU A 14 16.76 -4.08 9.68
N MET A 15 15.47 -4.40 9.50
CA MET A 15 14.39 -4.03 10.42
C MET A 15 14.52 -4.77 11.76
N ASN A 16 14.79 -6.08 11.72
CA ASN A 16 14.94 -6.93 12.91
C ASN A 16 16.31 -6.79 13.58
N GLY A 17 17.29 -6.18 12.90
CA GLY A 17 18.64 -5.94 13.40
C GLY A 17 18.84 -4.54 13.96
N PHE A 18 19.51 -3.69 13.19
CA PHE A 18 19.95 -2.37 13.64
C PHE A 18 18.78 -1.45 13.98
N ILE A 19 17.73 -1.43 13.15
CA ILE A 19 16.60 -0.50 13.32
C ILE A 19 15.85 -0.78 14.63
N LYS A 20 15.55 -2.05 14.95
CA LYS A 20 14.90 -2.42 16.21
C LYS A 20 15.66 -1.91 17.44
N LYS A 21 17.00 -2.01 17.43
CA LYS A 21 17.87 -1.51 18.51
C LYS A 21 17.87 0.02 18.62
N GLN A 22 17.77 0.72 17.49
CA GLN A 22 17.73 2.18 17.47
C GLN A 22 16.40 2.75 17.95
N LEU A 23 15.28 2.14 17.56
CA LEU A 23 13.94 2.64 17.88
C LEU A 23 13.59 2.47 19.37
N LYS A 24 14.12 1.44 20.04
CA LYS A 24 13.96 1.15 21.50
C LYS A 24 12.51 1.01 22.02
N ILE A 25 11.50 1.20 21.18
CA ILE A 25 10.07 1.05 21.51
C ILE A 25 9.50 -0.32 21.13
N ILE A 26 10.24 -1.11 20.34
CA ILE A 26 9.78 -2.41 19.84
C ILE A 26 10.17 -3.48 20.88
N PRO A 27 9.21 -4.24 21.45
CA PRO A 27 9.52 -5.29 22.40
C PRO A 27 10.45 -6.36 21.83
N GLU A 28 11.28 -6.97 22.69
CA GLU A 28 12.27 -7.98 22.26
C GLU A 28 11.62 -9.19 21.57
N ASN A 29 10.42 -9.59 22.04
CA ASN A 29 9.67 -10.72 21.52
C ASN A 29 8.84 -10.43 20.24
N ILE A 30 8.93 -9.22 19.68
CA ILE A 30 8.21 -8.85 18.46
C ILE A 30 9.18 -8.81 17.27
N THR A 31 8.90 -9.62 16.26
CA THR A 31 9.64 -9.63 15.00
C THR A 31 8.87 -8.79 13.98
N TRP A 32 9.56 -7.90 13.29
CA TRP A 32 9.01 -7.18 12.14
C TRP A 32 8.81 -8.16 10.99
N GLY A 33 7.73 -7.97 10.23
CA GLY A 33 7.47 -8.65 8.97
C GLY A 33 6.76 -7.71 8.00
N GLY A 34 6.78 -8.05 6.71
CA GLY A 34 6.17 -7.21 5.67
C GLY A 34 4.63 -7.15 5.73
N GLN A 35 3.98 -8.19 6.26
CA GLN A 35 2.53 -8.29 6.41
C GLN A 35 2.15 -9.15 7.63
N SER A 36 0.86 -9.18 8.00
CA SER A 36 0.34 -10.01 9.09
C SER A 36 -0.92 -10.76 8.66
N ASP A 37 -0.86 -12.08 8.69
CA ASP A 37 -1.97 -12.95 8.31
C ASP A 37 -3.19 -12.76 9.23
N LEU A 38 -2.96 -12.57 10.54
CA LEU A 38 -4.03 -12.31 11.50
C LEU A 38 -4.80 -11.02 11.18
N VAL A 39 -4.07 -9.97 10.77
CA VAL A 39 -4.70 -8.70 10.36
C VAL A 39 -5.47 -8.88 9.05
N PHE A 40 -4.90 -9.61 8.09
CA PHE A 40 -5.58 -9.90 6.84
C PHE A 40 -6.89 -10.68 7.08
N SER A 41 -6.87 -11.77 7.85
CA SER A 41 -8.09 -12.53 8.18
C SER A 41 -9.15 -11.68 8.89
N GLY A 42 -8.75 -10.69 9.68
CA GLY A 42 -9.69 -9.75 10.31
C GLY A 42 -10.34 -8.76 9.34
N LEU A 43 -9.73 -8.51 8.18
CA LEU A 43 -10.16 -7.48 7.21
C LEU A 43 -10.49 -8.05 5.82
N GLU A 44 -10.37 -9.37 5.62
CA GLU A 44 -10.53 -10.03 4.31
C GLU A 44 -11.91 -9.75 3.71
N ALA A 45 -12.94 -9.56 4.54
CA ALA A 45 -14.29 -9.29 4.11
C ALA A 45 -14.42 -7.98 3.33
N ASP A 46 -13.49 -7.04 3.48
CA ASP A 46 -13.47 -5.76 2.77
C ASP A 46 -12.36 -5.66 1.71
N PHE A 47 -11.55 -6.70 1.58
CA PHE A 47 -10.47 -6.76 0.62
C PHE A 47 -11.02 -6.72 -0.83
N MET A 48 -10.43 -5.86 -1.67
CA MET A 48 -10.77 -5.69 -3.08
C MET A 48 -12.23 -5.26 -3.39
N LYS A 49 -12.99 -4.80 -2.40
CA LYS A 49 -14.30 -4.17 -2.67
C LYS A 49 -14.11 -2.82 -3.39
N PRO A 50 -14.99 -2.48 -4.35
CA PRO A 50 -14.87 -1.23 -5.10
C PRO A 50 -15.18 -0.01 -4.21
N ARG A 51 -14.24 0.93 -4.09
CA ARG A 51 -14.39 2.19 -3.34
C ARG A 51 -14.87 3.37 -4.19
N ILE A 52 -15.79 3.09 -5.11
CA ILE A 52 -16.30 4.07 -6.09
C ILE A 52 -17.03 5.21 -5.38
N LYS A 53 -17.93 4.87 -4.43
CA LYS A 53 -18.76 5.86 -3.73
C LYS A 53 -17.89 6.81 -2.92
N GLU A 54 -16.92 6.28 -2.20
CA GLU A 54 -16.03 7.06 -1.35
C GLU A 54 -15.17 8.02 -2.16
N VAL A 55 -14.69 7.58 -3.33
CA VAL A 55 -13.93 8.45 -4.25
C VAL A 55 -14.82 9.50 -4.91
N ASP A 56 -16.03 9.14 -5.35
CA ASP A 56 -17.04 10.10 -5.84
C ASP A 56 -17.32 11.21 -4.80
N ASP A 57 -17.48 10.82 -3.53
CA ASP A 57 -17.74 11.77 -2.43
C ASP A 57 -16.55 12.72 -2.19
N LEU A 58 -15.31 12.27 -2.41
CA LEU A 58 -14.11 13.11 -2.32
C LEU A 58 -14.02 14.11 -3.47
N LEU A 59 -14.26 13.64 -4.70
CA LEU A 59 -14.26 14.47 -5.90
C LEU A 59 -15.35 15.56 -5.82
N ALA A 60 -16.55 15.20 -5.34
CA ALA A 60 -17.64 16.14 -5.14
C ALA A 60 -17.31 17.25 -4.11
N LYS A 61 -16.36 17.00 -3.19
CA LYS A 61 -15.86 17.99 -2.22
C LYS A 61 -14.68 18.81 -2.74
N GLY A 62 -14.27 18.62 -4.00
CA GLY A 62 -13.14 19.32 -4.60
C GLY A 62 -11.77 18.83 -4.13
N VAL A 63 -11.69 17.61 -3.58
CA VAL A 63 -10.39 16.99 -3.25
C VAL A 63 -9.71 16.52 -4.53
N ASN A 64 -8.46 16.93 -4.73
CA ASN A 64 -7.65 16.42 -5.84
C ASN A 64 -7.30 14.95 -5.59
N VAL A 65 -7.79 14.06 -6.44
CA VAL A 65 -7.49 12.62 -6.41
C VAL A 65 -6.62 12.29 -7.62
N THR A 66 -5.50 11.61 -7.38
CA THR A 66 -4.63 11.06 -8.43
C THR A 66 -4.58 9.55 -8.25
N VAL A 67 -4.83 8.82 -9.34
CA VAL A 67 -4.74 7.35 -9.38
C VAL A 67 -3.55 6.98 -10.23
N TYR A 68 -2.61 6.24 -9.64
CA TYR A 68 -1.44 5.69 -10.34
C TYR A 68 -1.51 4.16 -10.37
N ASN A 69 -1.06 3.54 -11.44
CA ASN A 69 -1.12 2.08 -11.59
C ASN A 69 0.09 1.52 -12.34
N GLY A 70 0.65 0.42 -11.84
CA GLY A 70 1.75 -0.27 -12.50
C GLY A 70 1.24 -1.14 -13.65
N GLN A 71 1.75 -0.91 -14.87
CA GLN A 71 1.30 -1.62 -16.08
C GLN A 71 1.52 -3.16 -16.05
N LEU A 72 2.41 -3.64 -15.17
CA LEU A 72 2.76 -5.06 -15.02
C LEU A 72 2.23 -5.67 -13.70
N ASP A 73 1.38 -4.96 -12.94
CA ASP A 73 0.73 -5.53 -11.75
C ASP A 73 -0.39 -6.48 -12.17
N VAL A 74 -0.32 -7.74 -11.74
CA VAL A 74 -1.35 -8.76 -12.04
C VAL A 74 -2.45 -8.81 -10.97
N ILE A 75 -2.17 -8.37 -9.75
CA ILE A 75 -3.14 -8.35 -8.64
C ILE A 75 -4.10 -7.17 -8.83
N CYS A 76 -3.56 -5.98 -9.09
CA CYS A 76 -4.32 -4.76 -9.36
C CYS A 76 -4.15 -4.33 -10.83
N ALA A 77 -4.55 -5.22 -11.73
CA ALA A 77 -4.32 -5.06 -13.16
C ALA A 77 -4.92 -3.79 -13.75
N THR A 78 -4.20 -3.21 -14.70
CA THR A 78 -4.55 -1.97 -15.39
C THR A 78 -5.96 -1.98 -15.96
N LYS A 79 -6.41 -3.09 -16.54
CA LYS A 79 -7.79 -3.23 -17.04
C LYS A 79 -8.84 -3.10 -15.92
N GLY A 80 -8.55 -3.65 -14.74
CA GLY A 80 -9.43 -3.53 -13.58
C GLY A 80 -9.48 -2.09 -13.07
N THR A 81 -8.33 -1.43 -12.98
CA THR A 81 -8.21 -0.01 -12.60
C THR A 81 -8.95 0.90 -13.59
N GLU A 82 -8.76 0.70 -14.90
CA GLU A 82 -9.45 1.46 -15.94
C GLU A 82 -10.98 1.24 -15.88
N ALA A 83 -11.44 -0.01 -15.76
CA ALA A 83 -12.87 -0.29 -15.63
C ALA A 83 -13.48 0.26 -14.35
N TRP A 84 -12.71 0.34 -13.26
CA TRP A 84 -13.12 1.02 -12.02
C TRP A 84 -13.19 2.54 -12.22
N PHE A 85 -12.21 3.12 -12.92
CA PHE A 85 -12.15 4.56 -13.23
C PHE A 85 -13.35 5.02 -14.06
N GLN A 86 -13.75 4.25 -15.08
CA GLN A 86 -14.91 4.57 -15.93
C GLN A 86 -16.26 4.57 -15.16
N LYS A 87 -16.30 4.05 -13.93
CA LYS A 87 -17.50 4.07 -13.08
C LYS A 87 -17.59 5.30 -12.18
N LEU A 88 -16.54 6.12 -12.08
CA LEU A 88 -16.54 7.37 -11.32
C LEU A 88 -17.42 8.40 -12.05
N LYS A 89 -18.20 9.19 -11.30
CA LYS A 89 -19.15 10.16 -11.88
C LYS A 89 -18.48 11.41 -12.44
N CYS A 90 -17.31 11.77 -11.92
CA CYS A 90 -16.55 12.96 -12.32
C CYS A 90 -15.34 12.57 -13.19
N GLN A 91 -15.29 13.09 -14.42
CA GLN A 91 -14.23 12.79 -15.41
C GLN A 91 -12.95 13.64 -15.27
N LEU A 92 -12.90 14.60 -14.33
CA LEU A 92 -11.73 15.44 -14.12
C LEU A 92 -10.73 14.77 -13.16
N ILE A 93 -10.08 13.70 -13.64
CA ILE A 93 -9.00 13.01 -12.93
C ILE A 93 -7.91 12.69 -13.95
N SER A 94 -6.64 12.89 -13.58
CA SER A 94 -5.48 12.42 -14.36
C SER A 94 -5.10 11.02 -13.90
N LEU A 95 -5.06 10.06 -14.82
CA LEU A 95 -4.35 8.79 -14.62
C LEU A 95 -2.88 9.04 -14.96
N VAL A 96 -1.97 8.65 -14.08
CA VAL A 96 -0.51 8.80 -14.27
C VAL A 96 0.18 7.45 -14.15
#